data_AF-A0A5R8M1A0-F1
#
_entry.id   AF-A0A5R8M1A0-F1
#
_cell.length_a   1.000
_cell.length_b   1.000
_cell.length_c   1.000
_cell.angle_alpha   90.00
_cell.angle_beta   90.00
_cell.angle_gamma   90.00
#
_symmetry.space_group_name_H-M   'P 1'
#
loop_
_entity.id
_entity.type
_entity.pdbx_description
1 polymer ?
#
loop_
_entity_poly.entity_id
_entity_poly.type
_entity_poly.pdbx_seq_one_letter_code
_entity_poly.pdbx_strand_id
1 'polypeptide(L)'
;MDFIAMDFETANRKRASACSLALVVVQQNRVVDSFYTLINPQMRFDPQNIRIHGITPDMVQNQPTFDQVWPHIQMFYTPGRIVTAHNAPFDVSVLRLTLDRYGITAPRYQVIDTVRTSRQFLPKLPNHRLDTVSAALKIPLEHHHNALADSYACARILIAENKHFGEARTKAMMKLAKAG
;
A
#
# COMPACT_ATOMS: atom_id res chain seq x y z
N MET A 1 -2.89 6.09 16.94
CA MET A 1 -2.18 6.48 15.70
C MET A 1 -3.14 6.67 14.54
N ASP A 2 -2.86 7.71 13.74
CA ASP A 2 -3.59 8.05 12.52
C ASP A 2 -2.66 7.85 11.33
N PHE A 3 -3.10 7.11 10.31
CA PHE A 3 -2.31 6.80 9.13
C PHE A 3 -3.19 6.27 7.99
N ILE A 4 -2.60 6.12 6.81
CA ILE A 4 -3.23 5.52 5.63
C ILE A 4 -2.48 4.24 5.28
N ALA A 5 -3.14 3.10 5.16
CA ALA A 5 -2.52 1.94 4.52
C ALA A 5 -2.77 2.01 3.01
N MET A 6 -1.76 1.68 2.20
CA MET A 6 -1.88 1.61 0.75
C MET A 6 -1.33 0.31 0.20
N ASP A 7 -1.86 -0.10 -0.93
CA ASP A 7 -1.37 -1.22 -1.72
C ASP A 7 -1.69 -0.98 -3.21
N PHE A 8 -0.70 -1.25 -4.07
CA PHE A 8 -0.83 -1.16 -5.52
C PHE A 8 -0.67 -2.51 -6.20
N GLU A 9 -1.48 -2.75 -7.22
CA GLU A 9 -1.19 -3.77 -8.22
C GLU A 9 -0.66 -3.13 -9.50
N THR A 10 0.22 -3.83 -10.20
CA THR A 10 0.81 -3.36 -11.46
C THR A 10 0.44 -4.27 -12.62
N ALA A 11 0.18 -3.68 -13.79
CA ALA A 11 -0.14 -4.44 -14.99
C ALA A 11 1.03 -5.30 -15.49
N ASN A 12 2.26 -4.83 -15.29
CA ASN A 12 3.48 -5.51 -15.73
C ASN A 12 4.64 -5.21 -14.78
N ARG A 13 5.84 -5.69 -15.11
CA ARG A 13 7.07 -5.45 -14.33
C ARG A 13 7.48 -3.97 -14.15
N LYS A 14 6.92 -3.03 -14.92
CA LYS A 14 7.23 -1.60 -14.80
C LYS A 14 6.45 -1.01 -13.63
N ARG A 15 7.15 -0.28 -12.76
CA ARG A 15 6.55 0.38 -11.60
C ARG A 15 5.55 1.49 -11.96
N ALA A 16 5.69 2.09 -13.14
CA ALA A 16 4.76 3.11 -13.65
C ALA A 16 3.44 2.53 -14.23
N SER A 17 3.17 1.24 -14.01
CA SER A 17 2.03 0.51 -14.62
C SER A 17 0.92 0.19 -13.62
N ALA A 18 0.71 1.03 -12.60
CA ALA A 18 -0.35 0.85 -11.62
C ALA A 18 -1.70 0.57 -12.31
N CYS A 19 -2.33 -0.56 -11.98
CA CYS A 19 -3.61 -1.00 -12.54
C CYS A 19 -4.72 -1.11 -11.48
N SER A 20 -4.36 -1.08 -10.19
CA SER A 20 -5.29 -0.77 -9.11
C SER A 20 -4.58 -0.11 -7.94
N LEU A 21 -5.35 0.60 -7.12
CA LEU A 21 -4.91 1.18 -5.87
C LEU A 21 -5.99 0.96 -4.81
N ALA A 22 -5.57 0.56 -3.61
CA ALA A 22 -6.37 0.60 -2.41
C ALA A 22 -5.76 1.55 -1.37
N LEU A 23 -6.63 2.24 -0.63
CA LEU A 23 -6.29 3.03 0.54
C LEU A 23 -7.22 2.65 1.69
N VAL A 24 -6.67 2.47 2.89
CA VAL A 24 -7.46 2.26 4.11
C VAL A 24 -7.11 3.36 5.10
N VAL A 25 -8.12 4.12 5.52
CA VAL A 25 -7.97 5.26 6.43
C VAL A 25 -8.08 4.76 7.86
N VAL A 26 -7.05 5.05 8.67
CA VAL A 26 -7.02 4.71 10.08
C VAL A 26 -6.96 5.98 10.91
N GLN A 27 -7.89 6.11 11.85
CA GLN A 27 -7.93 7.18 12.85
C GLN A 27 -8.04 6.56 14.24
N GLN A 28 -7.21 7.03 15.16
CA GLN A 28 -7.17 6.55 16.54
C GLN A 28 -7.09 5.03 16.65
N ASN A 29 -6.23 4.40 15.82
CA ASN A 29 -6.06 2.95 15.72
C ASN A 29 -7.32 2.17 15.30
N ARG A 30 -8.27 2.83 14.64
CA ARG A 30 -9.47 2.21 14.08
C ARG A 30 -9.55 2.53 12.60
N VAL A 31 -9.87 1.52 11.80
CA VAL A 31 -10.27 1.71 10.41
C VAL A 31 -11.56 2.53 10.42
N VAL A 32 -11.57 3.64 9.68
CA VAL A 32 -12.73 4.53 9.57
C VAL A 32 -13.27 4.65 8.15
N ASP A 33 -12.43 4.38 7.14
CA ASP A 33 -12.83 4.47 5.74
C ASP A 33 -11.88 3.65 4.84
N SER A 34 -12.27 3.45 3.58
CA SER A 34 -11.44 2.83 2.57
C SER A 34 -11.81 3.32 1.16
N PHE A 35 -10.82 3.37 0.29
CA PHE A 35 -10.96 3.68 -1.12
C PHE A 35 -10.32 2.58 -1.96
N TYR A 36 -10.98 2.16 -3.02
CA TYR A 36 -10.42 1.22 -4.01
C TYR A 36 -10.79 1.69 -5.40
N THR A 37 -9.84 1.62 -6.33
CA THR A 37 -10.11 1.89 -7.74
C THR A 37 -9.25 1.00 -8.62
N LEU A 38 -9.84 0.55 -9.73
CA LEU A 38 -9.07 0.13 -10.90
C LEU A 38 -8.52 1.37 -11.59
N ILE A 39 -7.40 1.20 -12.28
CA ILE A 39 -6.69 2.26 -13.00
C ILE A 39 -6.42 1.73 -14.39
N ASN A 40 -6.68 2.53 -15.42
CA ASN A 40 -6.18 2.24 -16.76
C ASN A 40 -4.70 2.63 -16.83
N PRO A 41 -3.75 1.66 -16.83
CA PRO A 41 -2.34 1.98 -16.89
C PRO A 41 -1.92 2.47 -18.28
N GLN A 42 -2.77 2.31 -19.31
CA GLN A 42 -2.45 2.50 -20.72
C GLN A 42 -1.17 1.73 -21.13
N MET A 43 -1.02 0.52 -20.58
CA MET A 43 0.12 -0.36 -20.80
C MET A 43 -0.35 -1.81 -20.96
N ARG A 44 0.50 -2.64 -21.57
CA ARG A 44 0.28 -4.08 -21.69
C ARG A 44 0.30 -4.76 -20.31
N PHE A 45 -0.48 -5.82 -20.18
CA PHE A 45 -0.48 -6.67 -18.99
C PHE A 45 0.39 -7.90 -19.20
N ASP A 46 1.23 -8.21 -18.22
CA ASP A 46 2.01 -9.44 -18.19
C ASP A 46 1.14 -10.58 -17.62
N PRO A 47 1.12 -11.78 -18.22
CA PRO A 47 0.29 -12.89 -17.73
C PRO A 47 0.57 -13.29 -16.28
N GLN A 48 1.79 -13.08 -15.79
CA GLN A 48 2.17 -13.36 -14.41
C GLN A 48 1.48 -12.41 -13.43
N ASN A 49 1.40 -11.11 -13.75
CA ASN A 49 0.69 -10.12 -12.94
C ASN A 49 -0.81 -10.46 -12.88
N ILE A 50 -1.42 -10.72 -14.05
CA ILE A 50 -2.82 -11.16 -14.11
C ILE A 50 -3.05 -12.41 -13.24
N ARG A 51 -2.14 -13.38 -13.27
CA ARG A 51 -2.28 -14.60 -12.45
C ARG A 51 -2.25 -14.31 -10.94
N ILE A 52 -1.53 -13.27 -10.52
CA ILE A 52 -1.40 -12.89 -9.11
C ILE A 52 -2.69 -12.22 -8.62
N HIS A 53 -3.11 -11.13 -9.27
CA HIS A 53 -4.19 -10.27 -8.76
C HIS A 53 -5.52 -10.38 -9.53
N GLY A 54 -5.56 -11.10 -10.65
CA GLY A 54 -6.76 -11.36 -11.45
C GLY A 54 -7.28 -10.19 -12.31
N ILE A 55 -6.59 -9.04 -12.33
CA ILE A 55 -7.03 -7.85 -13.06
C ILE A 55 -6.61 -8.00 -14.53
N THR A 56 -7.58 -7.93 -15.43
CA THR A 56 -7.36 -8.05 -16.88
C THR A 56 -7.39 -6.69 -17.58
N PRO A 57 -6.82 -6.59 -18.81
CA PRO A 57 -6.97 -5.39 -19.64
C PRO A 57 -8.42 -4.94 -19.83
N ASP A 58 -9.34 -5.89 -20.01
CA ASP A 58 -10.76 -5.60 -20.27
C ASP A 58 -11.45 -4.94 -19.07
N MET A 59 -11.03 -5.29 -17.84
CA MET A 59 -11.55 -4.68 -16.61
C MET A 59 -11.14 -3.21 -16.48
N VAL A 60 -9.96 -2.84 -17.00
CA VAL A 60 -9.38 -1.51 -16.81
C VAL A 60 -9.55 -0.56 -17.99
N GLN A 61 -9.96 -1.05 -19.17
CA GLN A 61 -9.97 -0.25 -20.40
C GLN A 61 -10.81 1.05 -20.29
N ASN A 62 -11.91 1.01 -19.52
CA ASN A 62 -12.82 2.14 -19.31
C ASN A 62 -12.65 2.81 -17.93
N GLN A 63 -11.61 2.44 -17.18
CA GLN A 63 -11.31 2.98 -15.85
C GLN A 63 -10.49 4.26 -15.97
N PRO A 64 -10.49 5.12 -14.93
CA PRO A 64 -9.70 6.34 -14.96
C PRO A 64 -8.19 6.06 -15.07
N THR A 65 -7.45 6.96 -15.72
CA THR A 65 -5.99 6.98 -15.67
C THR A 65 -5.51 7.55 -14.33
N PHE A 66 -4.23 7.32 -13.98
CA PHE A 66 -3.76 7.70 -12.65
C PHE A 66 -3.77 9.20 -12.38
N ASP A 67 -3.53 10.04 -13.40
CA ASP A 67 -3.66 11.50 -13.33
C ASP A 67 -5.09 11.96 -13.03
N GLN A 68 -6.10 11.17 -13.39
CA GLN A 68 -7.50 11.43 -13.04
C GLN A 68 -7.81 10.98 -11.61
N VAL A 69 -7.18 9.90 -11.13
CA VAL A 69 -7.33 9.42 -9.74
C VAL A 69 -6.61 10.34 -8.75
N TRP A 70 -5.42 10.83 -9.12
CA TRP A 70 -4.50 11.54 -8.21
C TRP A 70 -5.13 12.74 -7.47
N PRO A 71 -5.91 13.63 -8.12
CA PRO A 71 -6.53 14.77 -7.46
C PRO A 71 -7.39 14.41 -6.25
N HIS A 72 -7.99 13.22 -6.26
CA HIS A 72 -8.88 12.73 -5.20
C HIS A 72 -8.14 12.15 -3.99
N ILE A 73 -6.89 11.75 -4.16
CA ILE A 73 -6.13 11.03 -3.12
C ILE A 73 -4.88 11.78 -2.64
N GLN A 74 -4.43 12.81 -3.37
CA GLN A 74 -3.19 13.54 -3.05
C GLN A 74 -3.14 14.10 -1.63
N MET A 75 -4.30 14.42 -1.04
CA MET A 75 -4.41 14.91 0.34
C MET A 75 -3.85 13.94 1.40
N PHE A 76 -3.82 12.64 1.10
CA PHE A 76 -3.24 11.61 1.97
C PHE A 76 -1.71 11.60 1.95
N TYR A 77 -1.09 12.20 0.94
CA TYR A 77 0.35 12.20 0.70
C TYR A 77 0.92 13.59 0.94
N THR A 78 0.82 14.07 2.18
CA THR A 78 1.30 15.42 2.57
C THR A 78 2.34 15.33 3.69
N PRO A 79 3.21 16.35 3.83
CA PRO A 79 4.18 16.38 4.92
C PRO A 79 3.50 16.19 6.28
N GLY A 80 4.03 15.26 7.08
CA GLY A 80 3.46 14.92 8.39
C GLY A 80 2.40 13.81 8.38
N ARG A 81 1.84 13.45 7.22
CA ARG A 81 0.99 12.25 7.11
C ARG A 81 1.84 10.99 7.08
N ILE A 82 1.33 9.97 7.78
CA ILE A 82 1.91 8.63 7.83
C ILE A 82 1.15 7.74 6.86
N VAL A 83 1.88 7.12 5.95
CA VAL A 83 1.40 6.06 5.07
C VAL A 83 2.05 4.76 5.47
N THR A 84 1.36 3.64 5.34
CA THR A 84 1.92 2.31 5.58
C THR A 84 1.64 1.38 4.42
N ALA A 85 2.56 0.48 4.16
CA ALA A 85 2.47 -0.53 3.12
C ALA A 85 3.29 -1.75 3.55
N HIS A 86 2.91 -2.93 3.07
CA HIS A 86 3.61 -4.16 3.37
C HIS A 86 4.64 -4.44 2.28
N ASN A 87 5.93 -4.16 2.56
CA ASN A 87 6.99 -3.96 1.56
C ASN A 87 6.93 -2.58 0.88
N ALA A 88 6.83 -1.53 1.70
CA ALA A 88 6.68 -0.15 1.25
C ALA A 88 7.61 0.34 0.12
N PRO A 89 8.88 -0.12 -0.01
CA PRO A 89 9.69 0.24 -1.18
C PRO A 89 9.02 -0.07 -2.53
N PHE A 90 8.19 -1.12 -2.59
CA PHE A 90 7.41 -1.47 -3.77
C PHE A 90 6.40 -0.35 -4.09
N ASP A 91 5.44 -0.10 -3.19
CA ASP A 91 4.32 0.83 -3.41
C ASP A 91 4.78 2.28 -3.57
N VAL A 92 5.77 2.69 -2.77
CA VAL A 92 6.37 4.03 -2.88
C VAL A 92 6.99 4.22 -4.27
N SER A 93 7.63 3.18 -4.83
CA SER A 93 8.19 3.25 -6.19
C SER A 93 7.12 3.28 -7.27
N VAL A 94 6.01 2.55 -7.07
CA VAL A 94 4.86 2.54 -7.99
C VAL A 94 4.20 3.90 -8.03
N LEU A 95 3.88 4.48 -6.88
CA LEU A 95 3.30 5.82 -6.80
C LEU A 95 4.21 6.85 -7.47
N ARG A 96 5.50 6.87 -7.11
CA ARG A 96 6.46 7.84 -7.64
C ARG A 96 6.61 7.75 -9.15
N LEU A 97 6.81 6.55 -9.69
CA LEU A 97 7.06 6.36 -11.13
C LEU A 97 5.78 6.47 -11.96
N THR A 98 4.63 6.18 -11.38
CA THR A 98 3.34 6.47 -12.02
C THR A 98 3.11 7.97 -12.11
N LEU A 99 3.35 8.73 -11.03
CA LEU A 99 3.25 10.20 -11.04
C LEU A 99 4.20 10.86 -12.04
N ASP A 100 5.45 10.39 -12.08
CA ASP A 100 6.49 10.87 -13.01
C ASP A 100 6.07 10.74 -14.48
N ARG A 101 5.38 9.65 -14.84
CA ARG A 101 4.84 9.44 -16.19
C ARG A 101 3.85 10.53 -16.62
N TYR A 102 3.15 11.15 -15.68
CA TYR A 102 2.22 12.25 -15.93
C TYR A 102 2.82 13.63 -15.65
N GLY A 103 4.14 13.72 -15.40
CA GLY A 103 4.80 14.98 -15.05
C GLY A 103 4.38 15.55 -13.70
N ILE A 104 3.83 14.72 -12.80
CA ILE A 104 3.37 15.15 -11.48
C ILE A 104 4.50 14.98 -10.47
N THR A 105 4.83 16.08 -9.77
CA THR A 105 5.85 16.06 -8.73
C THR A 105 5.50 15.08 -7.61
N ALA A 106 6.44 14.20 -7.28
CA ALA A 106 6.24 13.23 -6.21
C ALA A 106 6.07 13.95 -4.85
N PRO A 107 5.05 13.58 -4.05
CA PRO A 107 4.80 14.18 -2.75
C PRO A 107 5.86 13.76 -1.72
N ARG A 108 5.96 14.54 -0.64
CA ARG A 108 6.74 14.18 0.56
C ARG A 108 5.79 13.78 1.69
N TYR A 109 5.96 12.57 2.21
CA TYR A 109 5.18 12.02 3.32
C TYR A 109 6.05 11.03 4.13
N GLN A 110 5.56 10.61 5.30
CA GLN A 110 6.23 9.62 6.14
C GLN A 110 5.68 8.23 5.81
N VAL A 111 6.54 7.22 5.82
CA VAL A 111 6.16 5.84 5.52
C VAL A 111 6.62 4.87 6.62
N ILE A 112 5.73 3.96 7.01
CA ILE A 112 6.03 2.80 7.86
C ILE A 112 5.88 1.54 7.01
N ASP A 113 6.93 0.72 6.98
CA ASP A 113 6.92 -0.56 6.26
C ASP A 113 6.63 -1.69 7.25
N THR A 114 5.50 -2.39 7.09
CA THR A 114 5.13 -3.46 8.02
C THR A 114 6.03 -4.69 7.93
N VAL A 115 6.79 -4.87 6.85
CA VAL A 115 7.85 -5.90 6.79
C VAL A 115 8.97 -5.54 7.77
N ARG A 116 9.30 -4.25 7.90
CA ARG A 116 10.36 -3.79 8.81
C ARG A 116 9.91 -3.79 10.26
N THR A 117 8.67 -3.37 10.54
CA THR A 117 8.12 -3.45 11.91
C THR A 117 8.00 -4.90 12.34
N SER A 118 7.48 -5.79 11.50
CA SER A 118 7.36 -7.21 11.85
C SER A 118 8.72 -7.88 12.07
N ARG A 119 9.76 -7.56 11.30
CA ARG A 119 11.15 -8.02 11.57
C ARG A 119 11.64 -7.58 12.94
N GLN A 120 11.32 -6.35 13.35
CA GLN A 120 11.74 -5.79 14.63
C GLN A 120 10.94 -6.36 15.81
N PHE A 121 9.63 -6.53 15.64
CA PHE A 121 8.71 -6.83 16.72
C PHE A 121 8.35 -8.32 16.82
N LEU A 122 8.43 -9.04 15.71
CA LEU A 122 8.09 -10.46 15.58
C LEU A 122 9.27 -11.26 14.96
N PRO A 123 10.50 -11.16 15.49
CA PRO A 123 11.71 -11.70 14.84
C PRO A 123 11.76 -13.22 14.72
N LYS A 124 10.85 -13.94 15.40
CA LYS A 124 10.79 -15.40 15.41
C LYS A 124 9.92 -15.98 14.28
N LEU A 125 9.28 -15.15 13.46
CA LEU A 125 8.48 -15.63 12.33
C LEU A 125 9.38 -16.26 11.27
N PRO A 126 8.92 -17.33 10.59
CA PRO A 126 9.72 -18.01 9.57
C PRO A 126 10.01 -17.10 8.36
N ASN A 127 9.11 -16.16 8.09
CA ASN A 127 9.29 -15.08 7.15
C ASN A 127 8.35 -13.92 7.53
N HIS A 128 8.44 -12.81 6.79
CA HIS A 128 7.67 -11.59 7.05
C HIS A 128 6.75 -11.23 5.88
N ARG A 129 6.25 -12.23 5.16
CA ARG A 129 5.21 -12.04 4.14
C ARG A 129 3.88 -11.70 4.80
N LEU A 130 2.99 -11.07 4.05
CA LEU A 130 1.74 -10.53 4.57
C LEU A 130 0.87 -11.60 5.21
N ASP A 131 0.74 -12.76 4.53
CA ASP A 131 0.02 -13.93 5.01
C ASP A 131 0.57 -14.47 6.34
N THR A 132 1.89 -14.57 6.44
CA THR A 132 2.59 -15.11 7.61
C THR A 132 2.43 -14.19 8.82
N VAL A 133 2.60 -12.87 8.63
CA VAL A 133 2.41 -11.88 9.70
C VAL A 133 0.94 -11.79 10.10
N SER A 134 0.02 -11.82 9.13
CA SER A 134 -1.43 -11.79 9.39
C SER A 134 -1.86 -13.01 10.21
N ALA A 135 -1.41 -14.21 9.82
CA ALA A 135 -1.70 -15.44 10.55
C ALA A 135 -1.16 -15.40 11.99
N ALA A 136 0.08 -14.94 12.18
CA ALA A 136 0.69 -14.81 13.51
C ALA A 136 -0.08 -13.85 14.43
N LEU A 137 -0.63 -12.78 13.87
CA LEU A 137 -1.43 -11.78 14.59
C LEU A 137 -2.94 -12.07 14.60
N LYS A 138 -3.37 -13.24 14.08
CA LYS A 138 -4.78 -13.65 13.95
C LYS A 138 -5.63 -12.64 13.17
N ILE A 139 -5.06 -12.04 12.15
CA ILE A 139 -5.72 -11.09 11.25
C ILE A 139 -6.30 -11.88 10.07
N PRO A 140 -7.61 -11.76 9.78
CA PRO A 140 -8.19 -12.35 8.58
C PRO A 140 -7.59 -11.73 7.32
N LEU A 141 -7.13 -12.58 6.41
CA LEU A 141 -6.67 -12.22 5.07
C LEU A 141 -7.39 -13.13 4.07
N GLU A 142 -8.56 -12.68 3.64
CA GLU A 142 -9.33 -13.31 2.58
C GLU A 142 -8.95 -12.64 1.26
N HIS A 143 -8.81 -13.40 0.17
CA HIS A 143 -8.42 -12.88 -1.16
C HIS A 143 -7.05 -12.17 -1.19
N HIS A 144 -6.00 -12.85 -0.75
CA HIS A 144 -4.62 -12.36 -0.91
C HIS A 144 -4.34 -11.99 -2.39
N HIS A 145 -3.63 -10.88 -2.63
CA HIS A 145 -3.43 -10.25 -3.95
C HIS A 145 -4.65 -9.48 -4.49
N ASN A 146 -5.61 -9.17 -3.62
CA ASN A 146 -6.53 -8.07 -3.83
C ASN A 146 -6.03 -6.86 -3.04
N ALA A 147 -5.75 -5.75 -3.73
CA ALA A 147 -5.15 -4.58 -3.08
C ALA A 147 -5.93 -4.08 -1.85
N LEU A 148 -7.27 -4.17 -1.86
CA LEU A 148 -8.08 -3.73 -0.72
C LEU A 148 -7.95 -4.69 0.47
N ALA A 149 -7.99 -5.99 0.22
CA ALA A 149 -7.77 -7.00 1.26
C ALA A 149 -6.36 -6.88 1.87
N ASP A 150 -5.35 -6.71 1.02
CA ASP A 150 -3.95 -6.59 1.45
C ASP A 150 -3.72 -5.27 2.22
N SER A 151 -4.35 -4.17 1.80
CA SER A 151 -4.36 -2.89 2.54
C SER A 151 -5.01 -2.99 3.92
N TYR A 152 -6.13 -3.73 4.05
CA TYR A 152 -6.76 -3.97 5.35
C TYR A 152 -5.88 -4.80 6.26
N ALA A 153 -5.26 -5.87 5.75
CA ALA A 153 -4.34 -6.67 6.52
C ALA A 153 -3.13 -5.84 6.98
N CYS A 154 -2.54 -5.06 6.09
CA CYS A 154 -1.46 -4.12 6.41
C CYS A 154 -1.86 -3.14 7.53
N ALA A 155 -3.03 -2.51 7.42
CA ALA A 155 -3.56 -1.61 8.45
C ALA A 155 -3.73 -2.31 9.80
N ARG A 156 -4.32 -3.51 9.80
CA ARG A 156 -4.56 -4.30 11.01
C ARG A 156 -3.25 -4.78 11.65
N ILE A 157 -2.24 -5.12 10.86
CA ILE A 157 -0.91 -5.48 11.36
C ILE A 157 -0.34 -4.30 12.15
N LEU A 158 -0.32 -3.11 11.54
CA LEU A 158 0.25 -1.94 12.20
C LEU A 158 -0.55 -1.52 13.44
N ILE A 159 -1.88 -1.64 13.42
CA ILE A 159 -2.74 -1.42 14.59
C ILE A 159 -2.42 -2.41 15.71
N ALA A 160 -2.27 -3.70 15.39
CA ALA A 160 -1.94 -4.74 16.36
C ALA A 160 -0.55 -4.53 16.95
N GLU A 161 0.46 -4.28 16.11
CA GLU A 161 1.82 -3.94 16.55
C GLU A 161 1.82 -2.69 17.44
N ASN A 162 1.08 -1.65 17.05
CA ASN A 162 0.96 -0.45 17.87
C ASN A 162 0.35 -0.74 19.25
N LYS A 163 -0.69 -1.57 19.30
CA LYS A 163 -1.34 -2.00 20.54
C LYS A 163 -0.41 -2.82 21.44
N HIS A 164 0.42 -3.69 20.86
CA HIS A 164 1.29 -4.60 21.62
C HIS A 164 2.63 -3.99 22.02
N PHE A 165 3.23 -3.15 21.17
CA PHE A 165 4.59 -2.64 21.36
C PHE A 165 4.64 -1.12 21.65
N GLY A 166 3.52 -0.42 21.46
CA GLY A 166 3.38 1.00 21.77
C GLY A 166 3.71 1.95 20.61
N GLU A 167 3.09 3.12 20.65
CA GLU A 167 3.13 4.09 19.54
C GLU A 167 4.51 4.72 19.33
N ALA A 168 5.25 4.98 20.41
CA ALA A 168 6.60 5.51 20.30
C ALA A 168 7.54 4.57 19.52
N ARG A 169 7.48 3.27 19.80
CA ARG A 169 8.31 2.26 19.11
C ARG A 169 7.90 2.08 17.66
N THR A 170 6.59 2.11 17.38
CA THR A 170 6.06 2.01 16.02
C THR A 170 6.45 3.23 15.18
N LYS A 171 6.30 4.44 15.73
CA LYS A 171 6.71 5.70 15.08
C LYS A 171 8.22 5.79 14.87
N ALA A 172 9.03 5.20 15.75
CA ALA A 172 10.49 5.15 15.55
C ALA A 172 10.90 4.38 14.28
N MET A 173 10.01 3.59 13.69
CA MET A 173 10.26 2.86 12.44
C MET A 173 9.97 3.68 11.17
N MET A 174 9.38 4.87 11.32
CA MET A 174 9.05 5.78 10.22
C MET A 174 10.29 6.17 9.43
N LYS A 175 10.11 6.28 8.11
CA LYS A 175 11.08 6.89 7.21
C LYS A 175 10.39 7.96 6.38
N LEU A 176 11.15 8.91 5.85
CA LEU A 176 10.63 9.74 4.78
C LEU A 176 10.54 8.91 3.50
N ALA A 177 9.40 8.98 2.82
CA ALA A 177 9.31 8.52 1.45
C ALA A 177 10.28 9.38 0.63
N LYS A 178 11.28 8.76 0.01
CA LYS A 178 12.29 9.49 -0.76
C LYS A 178 11.61 10.10 -2.00
N ALA A 179 11.44 11.42 -2.00
CA ALA A 179 11.50 12.17 -3.24
C ALA A 179 12.92 11.96 -3.79
N GLY A 180 13.03 11.57 -5.07
CA GLY A 180 14.31 11.28 -5.71
C GLY A 180 15.31 12.42 -5.53
#